data_AF-A0A240DZV5-F1
#
_entry.id   AF-A0A240DZV5-F1
#
_cell.length_a   1.000
_cell.length_b   1.000
_cell.length_c   1.000
_cell.angle_alpha   90.00
_cell.angle_beta   90.00
_cell.angle_gamma   90.00
#
_symmetry.space_group_name_H-M   'P 1'
#
loop_
_entity.id
_entity.type
_entity.pdbx_description
1 polymer ?
#
loop_
_entity_poly.entity_id
_entity_poly.type
_entity_poly.pdbx_seq_one_letter_code
_entity_poly.pdbx_strand_id
1 'polypeptide(L)'
;MKFFAHTLALVLFACGVQAQTVNPMPTVDDNWRFSGTISGWAPASWLTTSVGKYAVSSDASINQNMSSTNSAAMFTLEAHKGNWGVMGDLVYWQLAGSGGATYYSPAPGNSSLYGGYNGQLTQTMLTLAGTYTALSTPTIYLDGLLGARYISSTTTVTSNFILDSFGNKTPSVTKNASHSNQTTDPVIGLKGRARIMDSSWFVPFYFDAGKGPGSNNGTWQSSVGIGDAFSWGDISLTYRAMGFHLKSNSANTNYTNAGPQLSATINF
;
A
#
# COMPACT_ATOMS: atom_id res chain seq x y z
N MET A 1 8.22 28.61 -9.82
CA MET A 1 8.10 28.27 -8.38
C MET A 1 6.67 28.58 -7.92
N LYS A 2 5.83 27.56 -7.77
CA LYS A 2 4.53 27.67 -7.12
C LYS A 2 4.44 26.51 -6.11
N PHE A 3 4.64 26.83 -4.84
CA PHE A 3 4.44 25.88 -3.74
C PHE A 3 2.94 25.76 -3.51
N PHE A 4 2.38 24.56 -3.77
CA PHE A 4 1.05 24.21 -3.28
C PHE A 4 1.20 23.53 -1.92
N ALA A 5 0.95 24.31 -0.86
CA ALA A 5 0.84 23.79 0.50
C ALA A 5 -0.45 22.95 0.60
N HIS A 6 -0.31 21.64 0.75
CA HIS A 6 -1.41 20.77 1.17
C HIS A 6 -1.41 20.70 2.69
N THR A 7 -2.30 21.47 3.31
CA THR A 7 -2.49 21.50 4.76
C THR A 7 -3.27 20.25 5.18
N LEU A 8 -2.57 19.25 5.71
CA LEU A 8 -3.20 18.14 6.43
C LEU A 8 -3.58 18.65 7.82
N ALA A 9 -4.87 18.94 8.04
CA ALA A 9 -5.37 19.41 9.32
C ALA A 9 -5.43 18.25 10.32
N LEU A 10 -4.44 18.19 11.22
CA LEU A 10 -4.43 17.28 12.36
C LEU A 10 -5.29 17.88 13.48
N VAL A 11 -6.44 17.29 13.78
CA VAL A 11 -7.24 17.67 14.95
C VAL A 11 -6.62 17.00 16.18
N LEU A 12 -5.82 17.76 16.93
CA LEU A 12 -5.29 17.34 18.22
C LEU A 12 -6.31 17.66 19.32
N PHE A 13 -6.97 16.63 19.85
CA PHE A 13 -7.65 16.74 21.14
C PHE A 13 -6.62 16.60 22.26
N ALA A 14 -6.35 17.69 22.96
CA ALA A 14 -5.57 17.67 24.20
C ALA A 14 -6.46 17.17 25.35
N CYS A 15 -6.34 15.90 25.71
CA CYS A 15 -6.84 15.38 26.99
C CYS A 15 -5.67 15.21 27.95
N GLY A 16 -5.79 15.76 29.16
CA GLY A 16 -4.78 15.71 30.21
C GLY A 16 -4.37 14.27 30.53
N VAL A 17 -3.07 14.03 30.54
CA VAL A 17 -2.49 12.70 30.82
C VAL A 17 -2.42 12.51 32.34
N GLN A 18 -3.36 11.76 32.90
CA GLN A 18 -3.05 10.98 34.09
C GLN A 18 -2.30 9.72 33.63
N ALA A 19 -1.19 9.39 34.31
CA ALA A 19 -0.41 8.19 34.06
C ALA A 19 -1.19 6.94 34.50
N GLN A 20 -2.18 6.55 33.70
CA GLN A 20 -2.72 5.20 33.72
C GLN A 20 -1.69 4.33 33.00
N THR A 21 -1.34 3.18 33.58
CA THR A 21 -0.52 2.18 32.88
C THR A 21 -1.33 1.65 31.70
N VAL A 22 -1.14 2.23 30.52
CA VAL A 22 -1.86 1.85 29.31
C VAL A 22 -1.34 0.48 28.87
N ASN A 23 -2.25 -0.49 28.77
CA ASN A 23 -1.93 -1.80 28.24
C ASN A 23 -1.98 -1.73 26.69
N PRO A 24 -0.84 -1.93 25.99
CA PRO A 24 -0.83 -1.91 24.53
C PRO A 24 -1.39 -3.20 23.90
N MET A 25 -1.61 -4.25 24.69
CA MET A 25 -2.12 -5.54 24.23
C MET A 25 -3.65 -5.53 24.19
N PRO A 26 -4.27 -5.92 23.05
CA PRO A 26 -5.71 -6.10 22.97
C PRO A 26 -6.19 -7.13 23.97
N THR A 27 -7.32 -6.85 24.63
CA THR A 27 -8.02 -7.85 25.44
C THR A 27 -8.83 -8.76 24.52
N VAL A 28 -8.66 -10.07 24.69
CA VAL A 28 -9.44 -11.08 23.96
C VAL A 28 -10.56 -11.54 24.87
N ASP A 29 -11.75 -11.02 24.63
CA ASP A 29 -12.98 -11.37 25.33
C ASP A 29 -14.16 -11.41 24.35
N ASP A 30 -15.33 -11.82 24.81
CA ASP A 30 -16.53 -11.99 23.96
C ASP A 30 -17.22 -10.66 23.59
N ASN A 31 -16.67 -9.51 23.97
CA ASN A 31 -17.17 -8.22 23.53
C ASN A 31 -16.61 -7.84 22.16
N TRP A 32 -17.33 -6.95 21.48
CA TRP A 32 -16.83 -6.38 20.24
C TRP A 32 -15.75 -5.33 20.53
N ARG A 33 -14.68 -5.39 19.73
CA ARG A 33 -13.59 -4.40 19.71
C ARG A 33 -13.47 -3.86 18.31
N PHE A 34 -13.61 -2.55 18.12
CA PHE A 34 -13.41 -1.90 16.83
C PHE A 34 -12.18 -1.01 16.87
N SER A 35 -11.50 -0.93 15.73
CA SER A 35 -10.42 0.03 15.55
C SER A 35 -10.39 0.60 14.14
N GLY A 36 -10.08 1.89 14.03
CA GLY A 36 -9.85 2.57 12.77
C GLY A 36 -8.46 3.21 12.75
N THR A 37 -7.68 2.95 11.71
CA THR A 37 -6.32 3.48 11.54
C THR A 37 -6.27 4.41 10.34
N ILE A 38 -5.85 5.65 10.54
CA ILE A 38 -5.47 6.57 9.46
C ILE A 38 -3.94 6.60 9.39
N SER A 39 -3.38 6.54 8.18
CA SER A 39 -1.93 6.57 8.02
C SER A 39 -1.47 7.48 6.89
N GLY A 40 -0.22 7.94 7.01
CA GLY A 40 0.53 8.58 5.94
C GLY A 40 1.80 7.77 5.68
N TRP A 41 2.00 7.34 4.44
CA TRP A 41 3.16 6.55 4.01
C TRP A 41 3.92 7.30 2.93
N ALA A 42 5.24 7.34 3.08
CA ALA A 42 6.14 8.04 2.16
C ALA A 42 7.10 7.03 1.50
N PRO A 43 6.64 6.25 0.50
CA PRO A 43 7.47 5.24 -0.14
C PRO A 43 8.45 5.81 -1.17
N ALA A 44 9.61 5.17 -1.30
CA ALA A 44 10.32 5.07 -2.57
C ALA A 44 9.72 3.94 -3.40
N SER A 45 9.80 4.03 -4.72
CA SER A 45 9.21 3.07 -5.65
C SER A 45 10.23 2.54 -6.64
N TRP A 46 10.11 1.27 -6.98
CA TRP A 46 10.86 0.61 -8.04
C TRP A 46 9.90 -0.12 -8.96
N LEU A 47 9.90 0.27 -10.24
CA LEU A 47 9.06 -0.28 -11.28
C LEU A 47 9.96 -0.85 -12.38
N THR A 48 9.67 -2.08 -12.80
CA THR A 48 10.24 -2.64 -14.03
C THR A 48 9.11 -3.19 -14.89
N THR A 49 8.99 -2.66 -16.10
CA THR A 49 8.04 -3.12 -17.11
C THR A 49 8.82 -3.76 -18.25
N SER A 50 8.48 -5.00 -18.59
CA SER A 50 9.15 -5.76 -19.65
C SER A 50 8.15 -6.21 -20.71
N VAL A 51 8.50 -6.08 -21.99
CA VAL A 51 7.74 -6.57 -23.16
C VAL A 51 8.70 -7.32 -24.08
N GLY A 52 8.49 -8.63 -24.25
CA GLY A 52 9.42 -9.49 -24.99
C GLY A 52 10.84 -9.45 -24.40
N LYS A 53 11.83 -9.06 -25.22
CA LYS A 53 13.24 -8.92 -24.81
C LYS A 53 13.62 -7.54 -24.24
N TYR A 54 12.68 -6.59 -24.23
CA TYR A 54 12.92 -5.22 -23.78
C TYR A 54 12.38 -5.02 -22.37
N ALA A 55 13.17 -4.37 -21.53
CA ALA A 55 12.79 -3.98 -20.18
C ALA A 55 13.11 -2.51 -19.96
N VAL A 56 12.17 -1.79 -19.35
CA VAL A 56 12.38 -0.42 -18.87
C VAL A 56 12.17 -0.45 -17.37
N SER A 57 13.19 -0.02 -16.64
CA SER A 57 13.15 0.18 -15.20
C SER A 57 13.08 1.66 -14.89
N SER A 58 12.31 2.00 -13.87
CA SER A 58 12.24 3.35 -13.30
C SER A 58 12.23 3.20 -11.79
N ASP A 59 13.00 4.03 -11.13
CA ASP A 59 12.93 4.23 -9.69
C ASP A 59 12.46 5.66 -9.39
N ALA A 60 11.85 5.81 -8.22
CA ALA A 60 11.44 7.10 -7.70
C ALA A 60 11.80 7.15 -6.21
N SER A 61 12.59 8.14 -5.83
CA SER A 61 12.88 8.43 -4.43
C SER A 61 11.64 8.91 -3.68
N ILE A 62 11.68 8.84 -2.34
CA ILE A 62 10.62 9.38 -1.47
C ILE A 62 10.30 10.83 -1.84
N ASN A 63 11.32 11.67 -2.01
CA ASN A 63 11.14 13.09 -2.36
C ASN A 63 10.42 13.26 -3.71
N GLN A 64 10.78 12.48 -4.72
CA GLN A 64 10.12 12.51 -6.03
C GLN A 64 8.65 12.09 -5.93
N ASN A 65 8.37 10.95 -5.27
CA ASN A 65 7.02 10.47 -5.05
C ASN A 65 6.18 11.49 -4.28
N MET A 66 6.70 12.05 -3.19
CA MET A 66 5.97 13.03 -2.39
C MET A 66 5.71 14.33 -3.16
N SER A 67 6.70 14.83 -3.91
CA SER A 67 6.54 16.04 -4.74
C SER A 67 5.56 15.85 -5.90
N SER A 68 5.37 14.60 -6.34
CA SER A 68 4.51 14.24 -7.46
C SER A 68 3.14 13.73 -7.00
N THR A 69 2.89 13.62 -5.68
CA THR A 69 1.62 13.11 -5.16
C THR A 69 0.54 14.18 -5.28
N ASN A 70 -0.52 13.87 -6.05
CA ASN A 70 -1.72 14.70 -6.14
C ASN A 70 -2.67 14.42 -4.97
N SER A 71 -2.89 13.14 -4.67
CA SER A 71 -3.79 12.70 -3.60
C SER A 71 -3.35 11.34 -3.07
N ALA A 72 -3.60 11.11 -1.78
CA ALA A 72 -3.37 9.83 -1.13
C ALA A 72 -4.38 9.63 0.00
N ALA A 73 -4.79 8.38 0.22
CA ALA A 73 -5.67 7.99 1.31
C ALA A 73 -5.27 6.60 1.78
N MET A 74 -5.03 6.44 3.08
CA MET A 74 -4.60 5.17 3.66
C MET A 74 -5.35 4.94 4.95
N PHE A 75 -6.12 3.85 4.98
CA PHE A 75 -7.05 3.59 6.05
C PHE A 75 -7.21 2.10 6.31
N THR A 76 -7.24 1.72 7.58
CA THR A 76 -7.47 0.34 8.00
C THR A 76 -8.63 0.30 9.00
N LEU A 77 -9.55 -0.63 8.82
CA LEU A 77 -10.62 -0.95 9.78
C LEU A 77 -10.46 -2.36 10.29
N GLU A 78 -10.75 -2.55 11.57
CA GLU A 78 -10.80 -3.87 12.19
C GLU A 78 -11.99 -3.99 13.12
N ALA A 79 -12.56 -5.18 13.16
CA ALA A 79 -13.55 -5.58 14.14
C ALA A 79 -13.22 -6.97 14.63
N HIS A 80 -13.16 -7.15 15.94
CA HIS A 80 -12.88 -8.44 16.58
C HIS A 80 -13.96 -8.77 17.61
N LYS A 81 -14.21 -10.06 17.80
CA LYS A 81 -15.03 -10.63 18.88
C LYS A 81 -14.46 -11.98 19.28
N GLY A 82 -14.07 -12.14 20.55
CA GLY A 82 -13.30 -13.29 21.00
C GLY A 82 -12.03 -13.44 20.17
N ASN A 83 -11.75 -14.66 19.71
CA ASN A 83 -10.58 -14.96 18.89
C ASN A 83 -10.77 -14.63 17.40
N TRP A 84 -11.94 -14.21 16.95
CA TRP A 84 -12.21 -13.97 15.54
C TRP A 84 -12.25 -12.48 15.23
N GLY A 85 -11.83 -12.12 14.04
CA GLY A 85 -12.00 -10.76 13.54
C GLY A 85 -12.05 -10.66 12.03
N VAL A 86 -12.23 -9.44 11.58
CA VAL A 86 -12.19 -9.04 10.18
C VAL A 86 -11.40 -7.74 10.06
N MET A 87 -10.65 -7.62 8.97
CA MET A 87 -9.90 -6.41 8.65
C MET A 87 -10.16 -5.96 7.21
N GLY A 88 -10.15 -4.64 7.02
CA GLY A 88 -10.11 -3.99 5.72
C GLY A 88 -8.99 -2.96 5.67
N ASP A 89 -8.08 -3.07 4.71
CA ASP A 89 -6.96 -2.13 4.50
C ASP A 89 -7.04 -1.52 3.10
N LEU A 90 -7.19 -0.19 3.03
CA LEU A 90 -7.22 0.59 1.80
C LEU A 90 -5.94 1.43 1.70
N VAL A 91 -5.22 1.27 0.58
CA VAL A 91 -4.12 2.13 0.17
C VAL A 91 -4.45 2.70 -1.19
N TYR A 92 -4.71 4.00 -1.24
CA TYR A 92 -4.92 4.76 -2.45
C TYR A 92 -3.84 5.83 -2.57
N TRP A 93 -3.26 5.96 -3.75
CA TRP A 93 -2.41 7.11 -4.07
C TRP A 93 -2.49 7.46 -5.56
N GLN A 94 -2.24 8.71 -5.86
CA GLN A 94 -2.20 9.22 -7.22
C GLN A 94 -0.98 10.12 -7.39
N LEU A 95 -0.14 9.76 -8.35
CA LEU A 95 1.03 10.51 -8.76
C LEU A 95 0.78 11.22 -10.10
N ALA A 96 1.17 12.49 -10.19
CA ALA A 96 1.35 13.21 -11.43
C ALA A 96 2.72 12.90 -12.05
N GLY A 97 2.77 12.82 -13.38
CA GLY A 97 4.01 12.59 -14.11
C GLY A 97 4.89 13.82 -14.09
N SER A 98 6.06 13.71 -13.48
CA SER A 98 7.06 14.77 -13.43
C SER A 98 7.94 14.74 -14.69
N GLY A 99 7.47 15.36 -15.78
CA GLY A 99 8.30 15.79 -16.94
C GLY A 99 9.01 14.72 -17.77
N GLY A 100 9.02 13.46 -17.36
CA GLY A 100 9.58 12.31 -18.09
C GLY A 100 8.56 11.63 -19.00
N ALA A 101 9.06 10.82 -19.95
CA ALA A 101 8.20 9.98 -20.75
C ALA A 101 7.60 8.86 -19.88
N THR A 102 6.27 8.80 -19.81
CA THR A 102 5.53 7.71 -19.15
C THR A 102 5.15 6.66 -20.18
N TYR A 103 5.35 5.39 -19.85
CA TYR A 103 5.11 4.26 -20.76
C TYR A 103 3.99 3.36 -20.27
N TYR A 104 3.12 2.88 -21.16
CA TYR A 104 2.13 1.83 -20.87
C TYR A 104 1.98 0.87 -22.06
N SER A 105 1.46 -0.33 -21.83
CA SER A 105 1.02 -1.25 -22.88
C SER A 105 -0.52 -1.25 -22.92
N PRO A 106 -1.20 -1.08 -24.08
CA PRO A 106 -2.66 -0.92 -24.13
C PRO A 106 -3.42 -2.23 -23.93
N ALA A 107 -2.77 -3.38 -24.15
CA ALA A 107 -3.39 -4.68 -24.04
C ALA A 107 -2.34 -5.76 -23.76
N PRO A 108 -2.64 -6.73 -22.89
CA PRO A 108 -1.94 -8.01 -22.86
C PRO A 108 -1.92 -8.61 -24.27
N GLY A 109 -0.74 -8.85 -24.84
CA GLY A 109 -0.62 -9.27 -26.25
C GLY A 109 0.02 -8.24 -27.18
N ASN A 110 -0.02 -6.96 -26.83
CA ASN A 110 0.51 -5.90 -27.68
C ASN A 110 2.03 -5.78 -27.51
N SER A 111 2.76 -5.91 -28.62
CA SER A 111 4.21 -5.76 -28.68
C SER A 111 4.70 -4.31 -28.67
N SER A 112 3.78 -3.35 -28.58
CA SER A 112 4.06 -1.92 -28.60
C SER A 112 3.93 -1.28 -27.21
N LEU A 113 4.91 -0.45 -26.85
CA LEU A 113 4.89 0.40 -25.67
C LEU A 113 4.51 1.83 -26.09
N TYR A 114 3.48 2.38 -25.49
CA TYR A 114 2.99 3.72 -25.79
C TYR A 114 3.60 4.68 -24.79
N GLY A 115 4.19 5.76 -25.30
CA GLY A 115 4.90 6.76 -24.52
C GLY A 115 4.29 8.14 -24.68
N GLY A 116 4.22 8.90 -23.58
CA GLY A 116 3.73 10.27 -23.59
C GLY A 116 4.31 11.11 -22.48
N TYR A 117 4.09 12.42 -22.58
CA TYR A 117 4.51 13.39 -21.57
C TYR A 117 3.30 13.74 -20.69
N ASN A 118 3.52 13.90 -19.39
CA ASN A 118 2.47 14.15 -18.37
C ASN A 118 1.55 12.95 -18.07
N GLY A 119 2.11 11.76 -17.83
CA GLY A 119 1.33 10.60 -17.41
C GLY A 119 0.88 10.69 -15.95
N GLN A 120 -0.35 10.33 -15.62
CA GLN A 120 -0.83 10.15 -14.24
C GLN A 120 -0.84 8.66 -13.90
N LEU A 121 -0.33 8.31 -12.72
CA LEU A 121 -0.41 6.96 -12.17
C LEU A 121 -1.34 6.99 -10.96
N THR A 122 -2.41 6.20 -10.98
CA THR A 122 -3.31 5.99 -9.84
C THR A 122 -3.19 4.54 -9.41
N GLN A 123 -2.93 4.29 -8.13
CA GLN A 123 -2.95 2.93 -7.59
C GLN A 123 -3.91 2.84 -6.41
N THR A 124 -4.69 1.77 -6.44
CA THR A 124 -5.66 1.42 -5.40
C THR A 124 -5.40 -0.01 -4.99
N MET A 125 -5.22 -0.23 -3.69
CA MET A 125 -5.07 -1.56 -3.10
C MET A 125 -6.08 -1.68 -1.97
N LEU A 126 -6.89 -2.73 -2.01
CA LEU A 126 -7.89 -3.02 -0.98
C LEU A 126 -7.70 -4.46 -0.52
N THR A 127 -7.33 -4.66 0.74
CA THR A 127 -7.22 -5.98 1.37
C THR A 127 -8.42 -6.19 2.28
N LEU A 128 -9.13 -7.30 2.11
CA LEU A 128 -10.17 -7.75 3.03
C LEU A 128 -9.77 -9.14 3.55
N ALA A 129 -9.69 -9.32 4.86
CA ALA A 129 -9.30 -10.59 5.45
C ALA A 129 -10.08 -10.91 6.73
N GLY A 130 -10.36 -12.20 6.94
CA GLY A 130 -10.71 -12.72 8.25
C GLY A 130 -9.44 -12.95 9.07
N THR A 131 -9.52 -12.71 10.38
CA THR A 131 -8.42 -12.89 11.31
C THR A 131 -8.80 -13.89 12.40
N TYR A 132 -7.79 -14.61 12.90
CA TYR A 132 -7.92 -15.49 14.05
C TYR A 132 -6.75 -15.26 15.01
N THR A 133 -7.07 -14.91 16.26
CA THR A 133 -6.09 -14.71 17.33
C THR A 133 -5.51 -16.05 17.76
N ALA A 134 -4.28 -16.30 17.31
CA ALA A 134 -3.52 -17.51 17.59
C ALA A 134 -2.77 -17.43 18.93
N LEU A 135 -2.38 -16.22 19.36
CA LEU A 135 -1.69 -15.99 20.62
C LEU A 135 -2.13 -14.67 21.23
N SER A 136 -2.50 -14.70 22.51
CA SER A 136 -2.80 -13.51 23.31
C SER A 136 -2.23 -13.69 24.71
N THR A 137 -1.22 -12.89 25.03
CA THR A 137 -0.50 -12.91 26.30
C THR A 137 -0.19 -11.46 26.72
N PRO A 138 0.30 -11.22 27.96
CA PRO A 138 0.70 -9.88 28.37
C PRO A 138 1.84 -9.25 27.55
N THR A 139 2.60 -10.05 26.80
CA THR A 139 3.80 -9.60 26.05
C THR A 139 3.65 -9.69 24.53
N ILE A 140 2.76 -10.52 24.01
CA ILE A 140 2.56 -10.69 22.57
C ILE A 140 1.10 -10.97 22.23
N TYR A 141 0.64 -10.32 21.16
CA TYR A 141 -0.62 -10.54 20.49
C TYR A 141 -0.36 -10.88 19.01
N LEU A 142 -0.93 -11.98 18.53
CA LEU A 142 -0.72 -12.49 17.18
C LEU A 142 -2.03 -13.00 16.58
N ASP A 143 -2.39 -12.44 15.43
CA ASP A 143 -3.44 -12.92 14.57
C ASP A 143 -2.84 -13.57 13.31
N GLY A 144 -3.37 -14.74 12.93
CA GLY A 144 -3.30 -15.22 11.56
C GLY A 144 -4.38 -14.57 10.71
N LEU A 145 -4.11 -14.32 9.43
CA LEU A 145 -5.08 -13.74 8.50
C LEU A 145 -5.19 -14.53 7.20
N LEU A 146 -6.40 -14.58 6.65
CA LEU A 146 -6.71 -15.16 5.34
C LEU A 146 -7.75 -14.27 4.65
N GLY A 147 -7.49 -13.91 3.39
CA GLY A 147 -8.34 -12.96 2.69
C GLY A 147 -8.06 -12.83 1.20
N ALA A 148 -8.46 -11.70 0.65
CA ALA A 148 -8.20 -11.31 -0.72
C ALA A 148 -7.71 -9.85 -0.79
N ARG A 149 -6.79 -9.58 -1.71
CA ARG A 149 -6.30 -8.24 -2.04
C ARG A 149 -6.65 -7.90 -3.48
N TYR A 150 -7.44 -6.86 -3.65
CA TYR A 150 -7.63 -6.19 -4.92
C TYR A 150 -6.50 -5.19 -5.14
N ILE A 151 -5.91 -5.20 -6.34
CA ILE A 151 -4.88 -4.24 -6.77
C ILE A 151 -5.34 -3.68 -8.11
N SER A 152 -5.39 -2.36 -8.22
CA SER A 152 -5.60 -1.64 -9.47
C SER A 152 -4.48 -0.65 -9.68
N SER A 153 -3.92 -0.64 -10.89
CA SER A 153 -2.91 0.31 -11.33
C SER A 153 -3.36 0.91 -12.64
N THR A 154 -3.80 2.17 -12.58
CA THR A 154 -4.31 2.90 -13.73
C THR A 154 -3.29 3.95 -14.17
N THR A 155 -2.84 3.85 -15.41
CA THR A 155 -1.93 4.80 -16.03
C THR A 155 -2.68 5.57 -17.10
N THR A 156 -2.76 6.89 -16.94
CA THR A 156 -3.39 7.80 -17.91
C THR A 156 -2.30 8.63 -18.57
N VAL A 157 -2.13 8.50 -19.87
CA VAL A 157 -1.06 9.18 -20.63
C VAL A 157 -1.64 9.89 -21.84
N THR A 158 -1.20 11.11 -22.09
CA THR A 158 -1.35 11.76 -23.39
C THR A 158 -0.25 11.22 -24.31
N SER A 159 -0.56 10.15 -25.05
CA SER A 159 0.41 9.42 -25.88
C SER A 159 0.85 10.26 -27.07
N ASN A 160 2.16 10.52 -27.20
CA ASN A 160 2.74 11.26 -28.32
C ASN A 160 3.56 10.35 -29.25
N PHE A 161 3.97 9.17 -28.79
CA PHE A 161 4.76 8.23 -29.59
C PHE A 161 4.51 6.77 -29.21
N ILE A 162 4.76 5.86 -30.15
CA ILE A 162 4.69 4.40 -30.00
C ILE A 162 6.12 3.85 -30.19
N LEU A 163 6.55 2.99 -29.28
CA LEU A 163 7.72 2.14 -29.42
C LEU A 163 7.26 0.75 -29.85
N ASP A 164 7.70 0.29 -31.01
CA ASP A 164 7.47 -1.10 -31.43
C ASP A 164 8.48 -2.06 -30.78
N SER A 165 8.28 -3.36 -31.00
CA SER A 165 9.19 -4.44 -30.56
C SER A 165 10.55 -4.45 -31.26
N PHE A 166 10.83 -3.49 -32.14
CA PHE A 166 12.13 -3.29 -32.79
C PHE A 166 12.82 -2.01 -32.28
N GLY A 167 12.18 -1.25 -31.38
CA GLY A 167 12.72 0.00 -30.82
C GLY A 167 12.48 1.23 -31.70
N ASN A 168 11.69 1.11 -32.78
CA ASN A 168 11.35 2.24 -33.63
C ASN A 168 10.33 3.13 -32.93
N LYS A 169 10.62 4.44 -32.90
CA LYS A 169 9.68 5.46 -32.43
C LYS A 169 8.85 5.94 -33.61
N THR A 170 7.54 5.70 -33.56
CA THR A 170 6.59 6.30 -34.49
C THR A 170 5.72 7.33 -33.78
N PRO A 171 5.35 8.45 -34.42
CA PRO A 171 4.38 9.38 -33.85
C PRO A 171 3.05 8.66 -33.58
N SER A 172 2.52 8.80 -32.36
CA SER A 172 1.18 8.34 -32.02
C SER A 172 0.20 9.49 -32.28
N VAL A 173 -0.99 9.20 -32.79
CA VAL A 173 -2.10 10.16 -32.68
C VAL A 173 -2.30 10.45 -31.19
N THR A 174 -2.38 11.74 -30.82
CA THR A 174 -2.65 12.17 -29.44
C THR A 174 -3.95 11.53 -28.97
N LYS A 175 -3.82 10.51 -28.12
CA LYS A 175 -4.95 9.88 -27.43
C LYS A 175 -4.73 10.02 -25.94
N ASN A 176 -5.75 10.50 -25.23
CA ASN A 176 -5.84 10.36 -23.78
C ASN A 176 -6.15 8.89 -23.49
N ALA A 177 -5.12 8.07 -23.52
CA ALA A 177 -5.27 6.66 -23.24
C ALA A 177 -5.16 6.46 -21.73
N SER A 178 -6.25 5.96 -21.14
CA SER A 178 -6.22 5.43 -19.78
C SER A 178 -6.21 3.91 -19.89
N HIS A 179 -5.25 3.28 -19.22
CA HIS A 179 -5.18 1.83 -19.13
C HIS A 179 -5.11 1.41 -17.67
N SER A 180 -5.99 0.49 -17.29
CA SER A 180 -6.05 -0.05 -15.93
C SER A 180 -5.67 -1.52 -15.97
N ASN A 181 -4.67 -1.88 -15.19
CA ASN A 181 -4.34 -3.27 -14.93
C ASN A 181 -4.77 -3.60 -13.50
N GLN A 182 -5.62 -4.61 -13.35
CA GLN A 182 -6.19 -4.99 -12.07
C GLN A 182 -6.09 -6.48 -11.81
N THR A 183 -5.96 -6.86 -10.55
CA THR A 183 -5.96 -8.25 -10.12
C THR A 183 -6.59 -8.39 -8.73
N THR A 184 -7.07 -9.58 -8.42
CA THR A 184 -7.55 -9.94 -7.09
C THR A 184 -6.84 -11.21 -6.69
N ASP A 185 -5.99 -11.10 -5.68
CA ASP A 185 -5.13 -12.19 -5.24
C ASP A 185 -5.60 -12.68 -3.86
N PRO A 186 -5.79 -13.99 -3.64
CA PRO A 186 -5.91 -14.52 -2.28
C PRO A 186 -4.61 -14.22 -1.51
N VAL A 187 -4.75 -13.83 -0.24
CA VAL A 187 -3.63 -13.50 0.66
C VAL A 187 -3.73 -14.30 1.95
N ILE A 188 -2.58 -14.72 2.47
CA ILE A 188 -2.42 -15.32 3.79
C ILE A 188 -1.27 -14.62 4.50
N GLY A 189 -1.39 -14.47 5.82
CA GLY A 189 -0.38 -13.75 6.57
C GLY A 189 -0.55 -13.82 8.07
N LEU A 190 0.15 -12.91 8.72
CA LEU A 190 0.12 -12.71 10.15
C LEU A 190 0.28 -11.23 10.48
N LYS A 191 -0.30 -10.83 11.60
CA LYS A 191 -0.21 -9.48 12.13
C LYS A 191 -0.25 -9.52 13.64
N GLY A 192 0.30 -8.50 14.27
CA GLY A 192 0.31 -8.47 15.72
C GLY A 192 1.14 -7.34 16.27
N ARG A 193 1.38 -7.47 17.57
CA ARG A 193 2.23 -6.54 18.32
C ARG A 193 2.87 -7.25 19.49
N ALA A 194 4.11 -6.88 19.79
CA ALA A 194 4.83 -7.36 20.97
C ALA A 194 5.11 -6.18 21.91
N ARG A 195 4.77 -6.31 23.19
CA ARG A 195 5.03 -5.28 24.21
C ARG A 195 6.54 -5.14 24.43
N ILE A 196 6.99 -3.89 24.58
CA ILE A 196 8.36 -3.58 24.98
C ILE A 196 8.36 -3.39 26.51
N MET A 197 8.95 -4.35 27.23
CA MET A 197 9.01 -4.34 28.70
C MET A 197 7.60 -4.23 29.32
N ASP A 198 7.48 -3.72 30.55
CA ASP A 198 6.20 -3.42 31.21
C ASP A 198 5.75 -1.98 30.91
N SER A 199 5.72 -1.61 29.63
CA SER A 199 5.36 -0.26 29.19
C SER A 199 4.20 -0.24 28.18
N SER A 200 3.75 0.97 27.83
CA SER A 200 2.80 1.24 26.76
C SER A 200 3.40 1.10 25.36
N TRP A 201 4.73 0.96 25.26
CA TRP A 201 5.41 0.81 23.99
C TRP A 201 5.32 -0.60 23.46
N PHE A 202 5.21 -0.72 22.14
CA PHE A 202 5.12 -2.00 21.45
C PHE A 202 5.78 -1.98 20.07
N VAL A 203 6.11 -3.17 19.57
CA VAL A 203 6.57 -3.40 18.20
C VAL A 203 5.38 -3.94 17.40
N PRO A 204 4.70 -3.12 16.58
CA PRO A 204 3.74 -3.62 15.61
C PRO A 204 4.47 -4.37 14.49
N PHE A 205 3.85 -5.45 14.01
CA PHE A 205 4.33 -6.17 12.84
C PHE A 205 3.18 -6.69 11.99
N TYR A 206 3.44 -6.82 10.70
CA TYR A 206 2.53 -7.31 9.70
C TYR A 206 3.31 -7.98 8.57
N PHE A 207 2.84 -9.13 8.11
CA PHE A 207 3.37 -9.78 6.92
C PHE A 207 2.26 -10.56 6.21
N ASP A 208 2.15 -10.41 4.89
CA ASP A 208 1.35 -11.31 4.07
C ASP A 208 2.02 -11.59 2.73
N ALA A 209 1.57 -12.69 2.13
CA ALA A 209 1.83 -13.02 0.75
C ALA A 209 0.55 -13.53 0.09
N GLY A 210 0.41 -13.23 -1.20
CA GLY A 210 -0.69 -13.68 -2.02
C GLY A 210 -0.24 -14.09 -3.41
N LYS A 211 -1.04 -14.96 -4.03
CA LYS A 211 -0.79 -15.45 -5.38
C LYS A 211 -2.07 -15.47 -6.18
N GLY A 212 -2.12 -14.69 -7.25
CA GLY A 212 -3.27 -14.62 -8.15
C GLY A 212 -3.50 -15.88 -8.97
N PRO A 213 -4.63 -15.97 -9.70
CA PRO A 213 -4.99 -17.12 -10.53
C PRO A 213 -4.08 -17.32 -11.76
N GLY A 214 -3.24 -16.33 -12.10
CA GLY A 214 -2.27 -16.41 -13.20
C GLY A 214 -0.97 -17.12 -12.80
N SER A 215 -0.29 -17.71 -13.78
CA SER A 215 0.88 -18.60 -13.53
C SER A 215 2.06 -17.95 -12.81
N ASN A 216 2.10 -16.62 -12.64
CA ASN A 216 3.20 -15.90 -12.00
C ASN A 216 2.79 -14.52 -11.43
N ASN A 217 1.52 -14.35 -11.02
CA ASN A 217 1.08 -13.15 -10.32
C ASN A 217 1.22 -13.35 -8.81
N GLY A 218 1.78 -12.37 -8.12
CA GLY A 218 1.90 -12.45 -6.67
C GLY A 218 2.08 -11.09 -6.04
N THR A 219 1.62 -10.98 -4.81
CA THR A 219 1.73 -9.80 -3.96
C THR A 219 2.35 -10.18 -2.63
N TRP A 220 3.08 -9.26 -2.03
CA TRP A 220 3.53 -9.39 -0.66
C TRP A 220 3.49 -8.03 0.01
N GLN A 221 3.33 -8.05 1.33
CA GLN A 221 3.40 -6.86 2.15
C GLN A 221 4.09 -7.20 3.46
N SER A 222 4.93 -6.29 3.94
CA SER A 222 5.54 -6.35 5.25
C SER A 222 5.53 -4.97 5.90
N SER A 223 5.33 -4.92 7.21
CA SER A 223 5.50 -3.72 8.01
C SER A 223 5.99 -4.09 9.40
N VAL A 224 6.92 -3.30 9.94
CA VAL A 224 7.41 -3.43 11.31
C VAL A 224 7.83 -2.05 11.83
N GLY A 225 7.73 -1.82 13.13
CA GLY A 225 8.19 -0.55 13.69
C GLY A 225 8.04 -0.45 15.19
N ILE A 226 7.71 0.75 15.64
CA ILE A 226 7.51 1.08 17.05
C ILE A 226 6.21 1.86 17.20
N GLY A 227 5.46 1.57 18.26
CA GLY A 227 4.25 2.31 18.63
C GLY A 227 4.17 2.52 20.12
N ASP A 228 3.33 3.48 20.50
CA ASP A 228 2.97 3.78 21.88
C ASP A 228 1.44 3.79 22.00
N ALA A 229 0.94 3.14 23.04
CA ALA A 229 -0.48 3.01 23.31
C ALA A 229 -0.95 4.08 24.30
N PHE A 230 -2.11 4.65 24.00
CA PHE A 230 -2.81 5.65 24.79
C PHE A 230 -4.20 5.12 25.18
N SER A 231 -4.88 5.80 26.10
CA SER A 231 -6.24 5.42 26.52
C SER A 231 -7.27 5.44 25.39
N TRP A 232 -7.03 6.23 24.33
CA TRP A 232 -7.92 6.38 23.18
C TRP A 232 -7.54 5.53 21.97
N GLY A 233 -6.34 4.94 21.96
CA GLY A 233 -5.78 4.38 20.73
C GLY A 233 -4.25 4.32 20.72
N ASP A 234 -3.66 4.22 19.53
CA ASP A 234 -2.22 4.04 19.35
C ASP A 234 -1.64 5.05 18.35
N ILE A 235 -0.40 5.48 18.57
CA ILE A 235 0.43 6.11 17.54
C ILE A 235 1.57 5.16 17.20
N SER A 236 1.86 4.97 15.91
CA SER A 236 3.01 4.13 15.49
C SER A 236 3.75 4.69 14.28
N LEU A 237 5.06 4.47 14.29
CA LEU A 237 5.96 4.70 13.17
C LEU A 237 6.47 3.34 12.69
N THR A 238 6.17 2.98 11.45
CA THR A 238 6.55 1.71 10.85
C THR A 238 7.32 1.92 9.56
N TYR A 239 8.13 0.93 9.18
CA TYR A 239 8.68 0.84 7.83
C TYR A 239 7.87 -0.20 7.06
N ARG A 240 7.05 0.28 6.12
CA ARG A 240 6.19 -0.57 5.30
C ARG A 240 6.82 -0.78 3.93
N ALA A 241 6.85 -2.03 3.50
CA ALA A 241 7.22 -2.43 2.16
C ALA A 241 6.13 -3.31 1.55
N MET A 242 5.85 -3.11 0.27
CA MET A 242 4.93 -3.98 -0.46
C MET A 242 5.35 -4.08 -1.91
N GLY A 243 5.08 -5.23 -2.52
CA GLY A 243 5.34 -5.44 -3.92
C GLY A 243 4.29 -6.30 -4.58
N PHE A 244 4.20 -6.17 -5.90
CA PHE A 244 3.41 -7.06 -6.72
C PHE A 244 4.08 -7.31 -8.07
N HIS A 245 3.84 -8.51 -8.58
CA HIS A 245 4.27 -8.94 -9.90
C HIS A 245 3.01 -9.24 -10.70
N LEU A 246 2.84 -8.55 -11.83
CA LEU A 246 1.76 -8.79 -12.78
C LEU A 246 2.40 -9.30 -14.07
N LYS A 247 2.25 -10.59 -14.37
CA LYS A 247 2.64 -11.16 -15.65
C LYS A 247 1.42 -11.33 -16.55
N SER A 248 1.61 -11.04 -17.83
CA SER A 248 0.68 -11.33 -18.91
C SER A 248 1.43 -12.01 -20.06
N ASN A 249 0.70 -12.50 -21.07
CA ASN A 249 1.30 -13.20 -22.22
C ASN A 249 2.31 -12.36 -23.03
N SER A 250 2.37 -11.04 -22.83
CA SER A 250 3.31 -10.18 -23.58
C SER A 250 3.96 -9.07 -22.77
N ALA A 251 3.50 -8.81 -21.54
CA ALA A 251 4.06 -7.80 -20.67
C ALA A 251 4.16 -8.28 -19.22
N ASN A 252 5.27 -7.96 -18.57
CA ASN A 252 5.51 -8.22 -17.15
C ASN A 252 5.74 -6.90 -16.43
N THR A 253 5.08 -6.70 -15.30
CA THR A 253 5.25 -5.55 -14.42
C THR A 253 5.68 -6.04 -13.04
N ASN A 254 6.84 -5.60 -12.60
CA ASN A 254 7.29 -5.77 -11.23
C ASN A 254 7.30 -4.40 -10.55
N TYR A 255 6.59 -4.29 -9.44
CA TYR A 255 6.47 -3.04 -8.70
C TYR A 255 6.70 -3.27 -7.21
N THR A 256 7.58 -2.48 -6.62
CA THR A 256 7.87 -2.50 -5.18
C THR A 256 7.89 -1.09 -4.63
N ASN A 257 7.35 -0.91 -3.43
CA ASN A 257 7.37 0.34 -2.69
C ASN A 257 7.84 0.06 -1.27
N ALA A 258 8.67 0.94 -0.73
CA ALA A 258 9.09 0.84 0.65
C ALA A 258 9.35 2.22 1.25
N GLY A 259 8.96 2.42 2.51
CA GLY A 259 9.21 3.69 3.19
C GLY A 259 8.55 3.79 4.57
N PRO A 260 8.83 4.89 5.28
CA PRO A 260 8.24 5.16 6.59
C PRO A 260 6.74 5.45 6.48
N GLN A 261 5.97 4.89 7.41
CA GLN A 261 4.54 5.11 7.58
C GLN A 261 4.28 5.55 9.02
N LEU A 262 3.59 6.68 9.18
CA LEU A 262 3.05 7.14 10.46
C LEU A 262 1.56 6.80 10.50
N SER A 263 1.12 6.18 11.59
CA SER A 263 -0.26 5.73 11.78
C SER A 263 -0.83 6.21 13.10
N ALA A 264 -2.10 6.59 13.10
CA ALA A 264 -2.91 6.81 14.28
C ALA A 264 -4.10 5.84 14.26
N THR A 265 -4.19 5.01 15.29
CA THR A 265 -5.27 4.03 15.49
C THR A 265 -6.18 4.50 16.59
N ILE A 266 -7.48 4.50 16.37
CA ILE A 266 -8.49 4.85 17.38
C ILE A 266 -9.27 3.59 17.71
N ASN A 267 -9.42 3.28 19.00
CA ASN A 267 -10.20 2.15 19.49
C ASN A 267 -11.57 2.67 19.97
N PHE A 268 -12.67 2.00 19.61
CA PHE A 268 -14.02 2.40 19.98
C PHE A 268 -15.01 1.21 20.05
#